data_AF-A0A2Z6CS71-F1
#
_entry.id   AF-A0A2Z6CS71-F1
#
_cell.length_a   1.000
_cell.length_b   1.000
_cell.length_c   1.000
_cell.angle_alpha   90.00
_cell.angle_beta   90.00
_cell.angle_gamma   90.00
#
_symmetry.space_group_name_H-M   'P 1'
#
loop_
_entity.id
_entity.type
_entity.pdbx_description
1 polymer ?
#
loop_
_entity_poly.entity_id
_entity_poly.type
_entity_poly.pdbx_seq_one_letter_code
_entity_poly.pdbx_strand_id
1 'polypeptide(L)' 'MPSQEDLVVMDVTESPIERPKRGQKKFFSGKTGEHTLKTQLVIHQKNSQIICIGHGK' A
#
# COMPACT_ATOMS: atom_id res chain seq x y z
N MET A 1 -25.60 6.41 12.65
CA MET A 1 -24.68 6.52 11.50
C MET A 1 -23.46 7.28 11.99
N PRO A 2 -22.23 6.77 11.84
CA PRO A 2 -21.05 7.58 12.15
C PRO A 2 -21.14 8.85 11.31
N SER A 3 -20.99 10.02 11.94
CA SER A 3 -20.90 11.29 11.22
C SER A 3 -19.76 11.15 10.22
N GLN A 4 -19.99 11.56 8.98
CA GLN A 4 -19.05 11.43 7.85
C GLN A 4 -17.71 12.17 8.05
N GLU A 5 -17.50 12.76 9.23
CA GLU A 5 -16.45 13.72 9.50
C GLU A 5 -15.11 13.07 9.88
N ASP A 6 -15.13 11.86 10.42
CA ASP A 6 -13.95 11.12 10.89
C ASP A 6 -13.77 9.76 10.19
N LEU A 7 -14.08 9.68 8.89
CA LEU A 7 -13.83 8.44 8.13
C LEU A 7 -12.34 8.30 7.81
N VAL A 8 -11.75 7.19 8.24
CA VAL A 8 -10.41 6.74 7.83
C VAL A 8 -10.56 5.69 6.74
N VAL A 9 -9.93 5.92 5.59
CA VAL A 9 -9.87 4.98 4.47
C VAL A 9 -8.49 4.33 4.45
N MET A 10 -8.46 3.05 4.15
CA MET A 10 -7.23 2.30 3.92
C MET A 10 -7.22 1.76 2.50
N ASP A 11 -6.20 2.12 1.74
CA ASP A 11 -5.99 1.59 0.39
C ASP A 11 -4.65 0.85 0.32
N VAL A 12 -4.57 -0.16 -0.55
CA VAL A 12 -3.37 -0.97 -0.73
C VAL A 12 -3.10 -1.14 -2.22
N THR A 13 -1.91 -0.72 -2.64
CA THR A 13 -1.48 -0.77 -4.04
C THR A 13 -0.18 -1.56 -4.17
N GLU A 14 0.02 -2.19 -5.33
CA GLU A 14 1.27 -2.83 -5.72
C GLU A 14 1.90 -2.05 -6.86
N SER A 15 3.13 -1.57 -6.67
CA SER A 15 3.90 -0.89 -7.73
C SER A 15 5.04 -1.79 -8.20
N PRO A 16 5.29 -1.92 -9.50
CA PRO A 16 6.43 -2.69 -10.01
C PRO A 16 7.74 -2.07 -9.56
N ILE A 17 8.74 -2.91 -9.29
CA ILE A 17 10.10 -2.49 -8.91
C ILE A 17 11.14 -3.23 -9.73
N GLU A 18 12.36 -2.70 -9.77
CA GLU A 18 13.49 -3.45 -10.31
C GLU A 18 13.70 -4.75 -9.50
N ARG A 19 14.09 -5.82 -10.20
CA ARG A 19 14.35 -7.12 -9.58
C ARG A 19 15.41 -6.98 -8.47
N PRO A 20 15.07 -7.25 -7.20
CA PRO A 20 16.00 -7.08 -6.09
C PRO A 20 17.19 -8.05 -6.18
N LYS A 21 18.38 -7.63 -5.75
CA LYS A 21 19.55 -8.54 -5.68
C LYS A 21 19.49 -9.52 -4.49
N ARG A 22 18.77 -9.16 -3.42
CA ARG A 22 18.58 -9.97 -2.21
C ARG A 22 17.10 -10.03 -1.86
N GLY A 23 16.63 -11.17 -1.37
CA GLY A 23 15.25 -11.30 -0.89
C GLY A 23 14.18 -11.27 -1.99
N GLN A 24 14.52 -11.63 -3.24
CA GLN A 24 13.61 -11.62 -4.40
C GLN A 24 12.23 -12.22 -4.11
N LYS A 25 12.20 -13.40 -3.47
CA LYS A 25 10.95 -14.09 -3.14
C LYS A 25 9.98 -13.27 -2.29
N LYS A 26 10.48 -12.32 -1.50
CA LYS A 26 9.66 -11.46 -0.64
C LYS A 26 8.89 -10.42 -1.45
N PHE A 27 9.56 -9.86 -2.45
CA PHE A 27 9.00 -8.85 -3.35
C PHE A 27 8.30 -9.44 -4.57
N PHE A 28 8.36 -10.76 -4.79
CA PHE A 28 7.72 -11.38 -5.94
C PHE A 28 6.21 -11.51 -5.71
N SER A 29 5.41 -10.83 -6.53
CA SER A 29 3.95 -10.94 -6.50
C SER A 29 3.50 -12.09 -7.38
N GLY A 30 2.93 -13.13 -6.76
CA GLY A 30 2.35 -14.25 -7.50
C GLY A 30 1.13 -13.85 -8.35
N LYS A 31 0.50 -12.70 -8.07
CA LYS A 31 -0.66 -12.22 -8.83
C LYS A 31 -0.25 -11.55 -10.14
N THR A 32 0.77 -10.70 -10.12
CA THR A 32 1.24 -9.99 -11.32
C THR A 32 2.34 -10.74 -12.04
N GLY A 33 3.03 -11.68 -11.38
CA GLY A 33 4.16 -12.41 -11.94
C GLY A 33 5.46 -11.60 -11.96
N GLU A 34 5.51 -10.46 -11.29
CA GLU A 34 6.64 -9.53 -11.26
C GLU A 34 7.06 -9.19 -9.83
N HIS A 35 8.21 -8.50 -9.69
CA HIS A 35 8.60 -7.96 -8.40
C HIS A 35 7.87 -6.64 -8.16
N THR A 36 7.16 -6.54 -7.04
CA THR A 36 6.39 -5.37 -6.68
C THR A 36 6.69 -4.94 -5.25
N LEU A 37 6.47 -3.66 -4.96
CA LEU A 37 6.39 -3.13 -3.61
C LEU A 37 4.92 -2.91 -3.27
N LYS A 38 4.45 -3.55 -2.20
CA LYS A 38 3.12 -3.30 -1.63
C LYS A 38 3.18 -2.06 -0.76
N THR A 39 2.36 -1.08 -1.06
CA THR A 39 2.21 0.15 -0.28
C THR A 39 0.80 0.23 0.25
N GLN A 40 0.68 0.34 1.56
CA GLN A 40 -0.56 0.59 2.27
C GLN A 40 -0.63 2.06 2.65
N LEU A 41 -1.73 2.72 2.30
CA LEU A 41 -1.98 4.11 2.60
C LEU A 41 -3.19 4.23 3.53
N VAL A 42 -3.02 4.92 4.66
CA VAL A 42 -4.13 5.27 5.55
C VAL A 42 -4.38 6.76 5.40
N ILE A 43 -5.61 7.11 5.01
CA ILE A 43 -5.99 8.45 4.58
C ILE A 43 -7.19 8.91 5.40
N HIS A 44 -7.13 10.16 5.87
CA HIS A 44 -8.30 10.84 6.38
C HIS A 44 -9.18 11.30 5.21
N GLN A 45 -10.41 10.77 5.08
CA GLN A 45 -11.21 10.96 3.86
C GLN A 45 -11.59 12.42 3.62
N LYS A 46 -11.87 13.17 4.68
CA LYS A 46 -12.42 14.54 4.59
C LYS A 46 -11.46 15.54 3.92
N ASN A 47 -10.16 15.39 4.14
CA ASN A 47 -9.12 16.33 3.69
C ASN A 47 -8.01 15.65 2.86
N SER A 48 -8.18 14.37 2.53
CA SER A 48 -7.19 13.55 1.82
C SER A 48 -5.81 13.52 2.47
N GLN A 49 -5.72 13.79 3.78
CA GLN A 49 -4.45 13.79 4.47
C GLN A 49 -3.96 12.35 4.66
N ILE A 50 -2.72 12.09 4.26
CA ILE A 50 -2.06 10.82 4.53
C ILE A 50 -1.70 10.80 6.02
N ILE A 51 -2.32 9.87 6.75
CA ILE A 51 -2.05 9.63 8.17
C ILE A 51 -0.85 8.71 8.31
N CYS A 52 -0.77 7.66 7.49
CA CYS A 52 0.26 6.64 7.58
C CYS A 52 0.57 6.01 6.22
N ILE A 53 1.84 5.65 6.02
CA ILE A 53 2.31 4.85 4.89
C ILE A 53 2.98 3.60 5.46
N GLY A 54 2.46 2.44 5.11
CA GLY A 54 3.07 1.14 5.38
C GLY A 54 3.63 0.53 4.11
N HIS A 55 4.76 -0.15 4.22
CA HIS A 55 5.30 -0.96 3.12
C HIS A 55 5.30 -2.43 3.54
N GLY A 56 4.71 -3.28 2.70
CA GLY A 56 4.75 -4.73 2.87
C GLY A 56 6.16 -5.26 2.64
N LYS A 57 6.56 -6.28 3.41
CA LYS A 57 7.75 -7.09 3.10
C LYS A 57 7.43 -8.16 2.09
#